data_AF-A0A0W0WQH1-F1
#
_entry.id   AF-A0A0W0WQH1-F1
#
_cell.length_a   1.000
_cell.length_b   1.000
_cell.length_c   1.000
_cell.angle_alpha   90.00
_cell.angle_beta   90.00
_cell.angle_gamma   90.00
#
_symmetry.space_group_name_H-M   'P 1'
#
loop_
_entity.id
_entity.type
_entity.pdbx_description
1 polymer ?
#
loop_
_entity_poly.entity_id
_entity_poly.type
_entity_poly.pdbx_seq_one_letter_code
_entity_poly.pdbx_strand_id
1 'polypeptide(L)'
;MMKPLKKIGLAAMASLLPLSATQAALTLYTTSWSMYGKHPYEYDGAYKNGRPYGQLKYVNNPDMVAQFNQADVVAWSFLQVWNSKDPSQAEYQIPSSWDGLMHFDDLWGELPLEGSWISPLPPETKDFLTFCGANEGACSSIQINGNTGVKELFHYTDQKGVGQLNSFGAFIHSNKYKAKRIIAVGGANTVENKGISTSTFDAIFANQDKFLNQFKQWMNHFKNLKGIDYDFEPPIDLQTGGQLPPDERTVSDYRHLYALVKASRNTLGKEAYISVTITVNKDYLEKINQSVEGGWFKQIAPFVDSVNLMTYDLHGPWSKSSDPYTSIHAYLKQPESSRKDEFAINYATDSITEQVLSYGVPKEKLQVGIAAYGRGYSGVDAGNDANYPGFEQPWAGPSHFSDDYSNQNGMLPYKSVDSLINALHYKSYSVTVPDESGYSLISGAYLYHPTEKQFIGYQSPEVVKAVCEFIKQKQLKGAIMWSADTDLPVSNPHSLVAAYRSGCQ
;
A
#
# COMPACT_ATOMS: atom_id res chain seq x y z
N MET A 1 61.04 45.65 -11.63
CA MET A 1 60.67 44.94 -12.88
C MET A 1 60.71 43.44 -12.62
N MET A 2 59.67 42.75 -13.08
CA MET A 2 59.24 41.40 -12.72
C MET A 2 60.33 40.31 -12.79
N LYS A 3 60.28 39.36 -11.85
CA LYS A 3 60.85 38.00 -11.99
C LYS A 3 59.71 36.96 -11.99
N PRO A 4 59.86 35.83 -12.69
CA PRO A 4 58.74 35.05 -13.21
C PRO A 4 58.15 34.04 -12.22
N LEU A 5 56.85 33.76 -12.37
CA LEU A 5 56.10 32.73 -11.68
C LEU A 5 56.66 31.33 -11.99
N LYS A 6 56.99 30.56 -10.95
CA LYS A 6 57.08 29.10 -11.02
C LYS A 6 55.68 28.52 -10.82
N LYS A 7 55.17 27.81 -11.84
CA LYS A 7 54.02 26.90 -11.72
C LYS A 7 54.41 25.74 -10.80
N ILE A 8 53.70 25.56 -9.70
CA ILE A 8 53.68 24.32 -8.91
C ILE A 8 52.34 23.66 -9.23
N GLY A 9 52.39 22.52 -9.92
CA GLY A 9 51.23 21.66 -10.08
C GLY A 9 51.02 20.86 -8.80
N LEU A 10 49.85 21.01 -8.18
CA LEU A 10 49.30 20.02 -7.27
C LEU A 10 48.10 19.38 -7.99
N ALA A 11 48.31 18.17 -8.49
CA ALA A 11 47.21 17.29 -8.84
C ALA A 11 46.61 16.76 -7.54
N ALA A 12 45.45 17.31 -7.14
CA ALA A 12 44.63 16.68 -6.13
C ALA A 12 43.92 15.49 -6.79
N MET A 13 44.47 14.28 -6.61
CA MET A 13 43.70 13.06 -6.82
C MET A 13 42.61 13.02 -5.74
N ALA A 14 41.40 13.44 -6.10
CA ALA A 14 40.22 13.10 -5.35
C ALA A 14 40.05 11.58 -5.42
N SER A 15 40.31 10.90 -4.30
CA SER A 15 39.95 9.50 -4.12
C SER A 15 38.42 9.39 -4.21
N LEU A 16 37.92 9.05 -5.40
CA LEU A 16 36.57 8.50 -5.57
C LEU A 16 36.55 7.15 -4.84
N LEU A 17 36.16 7.18 -3.57
CA LEU A 17 35.64 5.97 -2.93
C LEU A 17 34.49 5.48 -3.81
N PRO A 18 34.46 4.20 -4.22
CA PRO A 18 33.31 3.66 -4.91
C PRO A 18 32.14 3.79 -3.95
N LEU A 19 31.16 4.64 -4.28
CA LEU A 19 29.84 4.57 -3.67
C LEU A 19 29.38 3.13 -3.88
N SER A 20 29.32 2.35 -2.80
CA SER A 20 28.61 1.07 -2.85
C SER A 20 27.21 1.40 -3.34
N ALA A 21 26.85 0.92 -4.54
CA ALA A 21 25.49 1.07 -5.04
C ALA A 21 24.58 0.44 -4.00
N THR A 22 23.93 1.27 -3.18
CA THR A 22 22.94 0.80 -2.22
C THR A 22 21.78 0.32 -3.05
N GLN A 23 21.55 -0.99 -3.02
CA GLN A 23 20.44 -1.62 -3.71
C GLN A 23 19.13 -0.90 -3.37
N ALA A 24 18.33 -0.57 -4.37
CA ALA A 24 17.06 0.12 -4.16
C ALA A 24 16.13 -0.75 -3.30
N ALA A 25 15.63 -0.18 -2.21
CA ALA A 25 14.80 -0.89 -1.24
C ALA A 25 13.45 -1.29 -1.85
N LEU A 26 12.86 -2.37 -1.36
CA LEU A 26 11.47 -2.74 -1.64
C LEU A 26 10.69 -2.88 -0.34
N THR A 27 9.63 -2.10 -0.21
CA THR A 27 8.61 -2.27 0.83
C THR A 27 7.39 -2.93 0.21
N LEU A 28 7.07 -4.15 0.62
CA LEU A 28 5.87 -4.87 0.16
C LEU A 28 4.73 -4.66 1.14
N TYR A 29 3.60 -4.16 0.66
CA TYR A 29 2.35 -4.15 1.41
C TYR A 29 1.63 -5.47 1.20
N THR A 30 0.94 -5.94 2.24
CA THR A 30 0.23 -7.22 2.20
C THR A 30 -0.98 -7.12 3.12
N THR A 31 -2.13 -7.62 2.67
CA THR A 31 -3.40 -7.53 3.42
C THR A 31 -3.66 -8.81 4.21
N SER A 32 -4.51 -8.80 5.24
CA SER A 32 -4.72 -10.00 6.08
C SER A 32 -5.09 -11.27 5.31
N TRP A 33 -5.79 -11.12 4.19
CA TRP A 33 -6.10 -12.14 3.18
C TRP A 33 -6.20 -11.48 1.81
N SER A 34 -6.01 -12.24 0.73
CA SER A 34 -6.23 -11.73 -0.63
C SER A 34 -7.66 -11.22 -0.76
N MET A 35 -7.79 -9.91 -0.85
CA MET A 35 -9.07 -9.22 -0.88
C MET A 35 -9.77 -9.40 -2.23
N TYR A 36 -9.09 -9.98 -3.23
CA TYR A 36 -9.48 -9.87 -4.62
C TYR A 36 -9.57 -11.21 -5.36
N GLY A 37 -10.75 -11.83 -5.31
CA GLY A 37 -11.13 -13.04 -6.05
C GLY A 37 -11.41 -14.29 -5.20
N LYS A 38 -11.91 -15.36 -5.83
CA LYS A 38 -12.34 -16.63 -5.19
C LYS A 38 -11.22 -17.48 -4.61
N HIS A 39 -9.99 -17.29 -5.07
CA HIS A 39 -8.81 -18.04 -4.61
C HIS A 39 -7.91 -17.11 -3.81
N PRO A 40 -8.19 -16.93 -2.51
CA PRO A 40 -7.41 -16.03 -1.70
C PRO A 40 -5.97 -16.55 -1.58
N TYR A 41 -5.01 -15.64 -1.72
CA TYR A 41 -3.63 -15.82 -1.29
C TYR A 41 -3.58 -16.31 0.16
N GLU A 42 -3.15 -17.56 0.34
CA GLU A 42 -3.08 -18.21 1.64
C GLU A 42 -1.74 -17.89 2.32
N TYR A 43 -1.75 -17.37 3.55
CA TYR A 43 -0.52 -17.05 4.26
C TYR A 43 0.19 -18.28 4.81
N ASP A 44 1.51 -18.36 4.69
CA ASP A 44 2.30 -19.40 5.35
C ASP A 44 2.10 -19.37 6.88
N GLY A 45 1.76 -20.52 7.45
CA GLY A 45 1.45 -20.66 8.88
C GLY A 45 0.03 -20.24 9.26
N ALA A 46 -0.77 -19.72 8.34
CA ALA A 46 -2.20 -19.53 8.55
C ALA A 46 -2.96 -20.87 8.46
N TYR A 47 -4.27 -20.84 8.69
CA TYR A 47 -5.13 -22.00 8.49
C TYR A 47 -5.93 -21.90 7.20
N LYS A 48 -6.15 -23.04 6.54
CA LYS A 48 -6.91 -23.07 5.30
C LYS A 48 -8.38 -22.74 5.54
N ASN A 49 -8.90 -21.75 4.82
CA ASN A 49 -10.31 -21.33 4.85
C ASN A 49 -11.26 -22.43 4.37
N GLY A 50 -12.52 -22.36 4.82
CA GLY A 50 -13.60 -23.25 4.37
C GLY A 50 -13.49 -24.69 4.89
N ARG A 51 -12.64 -24.96 5.89
CA ARG A 51 -12.56 -26.26 6.55
C ARG A 51 -13.34 -26.24 7.87
N PRO A 52 -14.16 -27.28 8.15
CA PRO A 52 -14.75 -27.45 9.46
C PRO A 52 -13.68 -27.47 10.54
N TYR A 53 -14.07 -27.00 11.72
CA TYR A 53 -13.23 -27.02 12.90
C TYR A 53 -12.76 -28.46 13.22
N GLY A 54 -11.51 -28.63 13.68
CA GLY A 54 -10.89 -29.95 13.97
C GLY A 54 -10.27 -30.62 12.74
N GLN A 55 -10.52 -30.08 11.54
CA GLN A 55 -9.86 -30.44 10.28
C GLN A 55 -8.97 -29.32 9.73
N LEU A 56 -8.71 -28.30 10.56
CA LEU A 56 -7.86 -27.18 10.23
C LEU A 56 -6.44 -27.69 9.94
N LYS A 57 -5.95 -27.38 8.74
CA LYS A 57 -4.57 -27.66 8.31
C LYS A 57 -3.83 -26.35 8.17
N TYR A 58 -2.60 -26.32 8.67
CA TYR A 58 -1.69 -25.21 8.39
C TYR A 58 -1.46 -25.10 6.88
N VAL A 59 -1.46 -23.87 6.41
CA VAL A 59 -1.00 -23.50 5.08
C VAL A 59 0.52 -23.52 5.10
N ASN A 60 1.11 -24.23 4.15
CA ASN A 60 2.52 -24.09 3.81
C ASN A 60 2.58 -23.35 2.47
N ASN A 61 3.05 -22.10 2.50
CA ASN A 61 3.14 -21.28 1.30
C ASN A 61 4.61 -20.85 1.05
N PRO A 62 5.43 -21.73 0.43
CA PRO A 62 6.82 -21.41 0.13
C PRO A 62 6.97 -20.27 -0.88
N ASP A 63 5.99 -20.06 -1.76
CA ASP A 63 6.01 -18.98 -2.75
C ASP A 63 5.87 -17.61 -2.07
N MET A 64 4.96 -17.48 -1.10
CA MET A 64 4.86 -16.27 -0.29
C MET A 64 6.12 -16.01 0.51
N VAL A 65 6.68 -17.05 1.15
CA VAL A 65 7.96 -16.91 1.88
C VAL A 65 9.06 -16.44 0.94
N ALA A 66 9.14 -16.99 -0.27
CA ALA A 66 10.12 -16.57 -1.27
C ALA A 66 9.91 -15.12 -1.71
N GLN A 67 8.66 -14.71 -1.93
CA GLN A 67 8.29 -13.36 -2.34
C GLN A 67 8.56 -12.33 -1.25
N PHE A 68 8.18 -12.59 0.01
CA PHE A 68 8.48 -11.70 1.15
C PHE A 68 9.98 -11.61 1.43
N ASN A 69 10.74 -12.68 1.15
CA ASN A 69 12.20 -12.65 1.24
C ASN A 69 12.88 -11.89 0.11
N GLN A 70 12.12 -11.46 -0.91
CA GLN A 70 12.54 -10.41 -1.82
C GLN A 70 12.23 -9.02 -1.31
N ALA A 71 11.72 -8.80 -0.10
CA ALA A 71 11.46 -7.46 0.43
C ALA A 71 12.52 -7.05 1.46
N ASP A 72 12.79 -5.75 1.57
CA ASP A 72 13.55 -5.20 2.70
C ASP A 72 12.62 -4.98 3.90
N VAL A 73 11.38 -4.60 3.60
CA VAL A 73 10.30 -4.34 4.56
C VAL A 73 9.01 -4.99 4.05
N VAL A 74 8.26 -5.66 4.92
CA VAL A 74 6.89 -6.11 4.65
C VAL A 74 5.96 -5.40 5.62
N ALA A 75 4.99 -4.67 5.08
CA ALA A 75 3.98 -3.92 5.82
C ALA A 75 2.65 -4.69 5.84
N TRP A 76 2.27 -5.17 7.02
CA TRP A 76 0.99 -5.83 7.25
C TRP A 76 -0.14 -4.79 7.33
N SER A 77 -1.09 -4.88 6.42
CA SER A 77 -2.13 -3.88 6.18
C SER A 77 -3.54 -4.45 6.41
N PHE A 78 -4.53 -3.70 6.88
CA PHE A 78 -4.39 -2.47 7.66
C PHE A 78 -4.81 -2.74 9.10
N LEU A 79 -4.18 -2.00 10.01
CA LEU A 79 -4.64 -1.91 11.38
C LEU A 79 -5.46 -0.63 11.55
N GLN A 80 -6.60 -0.73 12.23
CA GLN A 80 -7.48 0.39 12.53
C GLN A 80 -7.45 0.74 14.03
N VAL A 81 -7.87 1.95 14.38
CA VAL A 81 -7.95 2.45 15.76
C VAL A 81 -9.36 3.00 15.97
N TRP A 82 -10.21 2.28 16.68
CA TRP A 82 -11.57 2.77 16.93
C TRP A 82 -11.66 3.56 18.23
N ASN A 83 -12.71 4.36 18.35
CA ASN A 83 -13.11 5.00 19.60
C ASN A 83 -14.64 5.00 19.75
N SER A 84 -15.11 5.28 20.96
CA SER A 84 -16.53 5.33 21.36
C SER A 84 -17.38 6.36 20.60
N LYS A 85 -16.76 7.21 19.78
CA LYS A 85 -17.41 8.26 18.98
C LYS A 85 -17.43 7.92 17.49
N ASP A 86 -16.88 6.79 17.07
CA ASP A 86 -16.95 6.35 15.69
C ASP A 86 -18.42 6.12 15.31
N PRO A 87 -19.00 6.88 14.37
CA PRO A 87 -20.41 6.74 14.00
C PRO A 87 -20.72 5.39 13.34
N SER A 88 -19.72 4.67 12.82
CA SER A 88 -19.89 3.32 12.30
C SER A 88 -19.96 2.26 13.40
N GLN A 89 -19.52 2.58 14.62
CA GLN A 89 -19.38 1.64 15.73
C GLN A 89 -20.07 2.10 17.04
N ALA A 90 -20.75 3.25 17.02
CA ALA A 90 -21.38 3.85 18.20
C ALA A 90 -22.44 2.94 18.87
N GLU A 91 -22.95 1.93 18.16
CA GLU A 91 -23.90 0.95 18.68
C GLU A 91 -23.26 -0.17 19.53
N TYR A 92 -21.94 -0.42 19.41
CA TYR A 92 -21.27 -1.53 20.09
C TYR A 92 -20.73 -1.20 21.49
N GLN A 93 -21.08 -0.01 22.02
CA GLN A 93 -20.76 0.43 23.39
C GLN A 93 -19.29 0.24 23.77
N ILE A 94 -18.38 0.64 22.87
CA ILE A 94 -16.93 0.56 23.11
C ILE A 94 -16.58 1.28 24.42
N PRO A 95 -15.91 0.60 25.37
CA PRO A 95 -15.49 1.24 26.61
C PRO A 95 -14.63 2.46 26.31
N SER A 96 -14.91 3.60 26.94
CA SER A 96 -14.09 4.82 26.77
C SER A 96 -12.62 4.60 27.16
N SER A 97 -12.35 3.63 28.04
CA SER A 97 -11.01 3.19 28.39
C SER A 97 -10.26 2.54 27.21
N TRP A 98 -10.90 2.27 26.07
CA TRP A 98 -10.30 1.70 24.86
C TRP A 98 -10.11 2.70 23.74
N ASP A 99 -10.61 3.94 23.89
CA ASP A 99 -10.44 5.00 22.90
C ASP A 99 -8.97 5.25 22.61
N GLY A 100 -8.56 5.11 21.34
CA GLY A 100 -7.17 5.33 20.93
C GLY A 100 -6.22 4.14 21.16
N LEU A 101 -6.73 2.98 21.57
CA LEU A 101 -5.99 1.72 21.47
C LEU A 101 -6.03 1.22 20.03
N MET A 102 -4.98 0.55 19.60
CA MET A 102 -4.97 -0.31 18.42
C MET A 102 -5.93 -1.47 18.57
N HIS A 103 -6.64 -1.76 17.49
CA HIS A 103 -7.56 -2.88 17.36
C HIS A 103 -7.27 -3.58 16.03
N PHE A 104 -7.70 -4.82 15.87
CA PHE A 104 -7.69 -5.40 14.52
C PHE A 104 -8.86 -4.85 13.73
N ASP A 105 -8.65 -4.55 12.44
CA ASP A 105 -9.74 -4.17 11.53
C ASP A 105 -10.85 -5.23 11.49
N ASP A 106 -12.04 -4.87 11.01
CA ASP A 106 -13.11 -5.82 10.66
C ASP A 106 -12.50 -6.82 9.67
N LEU A 107 -12.11 -7.94 10.25
CA LEU A 107 -11.52 -9.05 9.57
C LEU A 107 -12.63 -9.57 8.66
N TRP A 108 -12.60 -9.24 7.35
CA TRP A 108 -13.50 -9.68 6.27
C TRP A 108 -13.61 -11.20 6.13
N GLY A 109 -13.94 -11.89 7.20
CA GLY A 109 -13.95 -13.33 7.34
C GLY A 109 -15.09 -13.66 8.27
N GLU A 110 -16.15 -14.22 7.68
CA GLU A 110 -17.11 -15.01 8.43
C GLU A 110 -16.32 -16.01 9.29
N LEU A 111 -16.48 -15.94 10.61
CA LEU A 111 -16.04 -17.01 11.48
C LEU A 111 -16.77 -18.28 11.02
N PRO A 112 -16.07 -19.39 10.73
CA PRO A 112 -16.75 -20.63 10.43
C PRO A 112 -17.71 -20.99 11.56
N LEU A 113 -18.91 -21.45 11.18
CA LEU A 113 -19.99 -21.91 12.07
C LEU A 113 -19.46 -22.63 13.31
N GLU A 114 -20.02 -22.26 14.47
CA GLU A 114 -19.62 -22.70 15.79
C GLU A 114 -19.32 -24.20 15.90
N GLY A 115 -18.19 -24.51 16.52
CA GLY A 115 -17.98 -25.74 17.28
C GLY A 115 -16.63 -26.41 17.06
N SER A 116 -15.72 -26.39 18.06
CA SER A 116 -14.62 -27.38 18.05
C SER A 116 -13.27 -27.21 18.75
N TRP A 117 -12.89 -26.17 19.51
CA TRP A 117 -11.63 -26.06 20.30
C TRP A 117 -10.32 -26.77 19.76
N ILE A 118 -9.46 -26.26 18.85
CA ILE A 118 -8.26 -25.45 19.09
C ILE A 118 -7.33 -26.19 20.03
N SER A 119 -7.25 -27.53 20.01
CA SER A 119 -6.45 -28.27 20.99
C SER A 119 -5.51 -29.28 20.33
N PRO A 120 -4.19 -29.12 20.48
CA PRO A 120 -3.51 -27.94 21.04
C PRO A 120 -3.53 -26.75 20.06
N LEU A 121 -3.59 -25.53 20.59
CA LEU A 121 -3.29 -24.33 19.79
C LEU A 121 -1.82 -24.38 19.33
N PRO A 122 -1.52 -23.82 18.13
CA PRO A 122 -0.15 -23.49 17.76
C PRO A 122 0.52 -22.69 18.88
N PRO A 123 1.81 -22.93 19.17
CA PRO A 123 2.55 -22.11 20.13
C PRO A 123 2.43 -20.61 19.86
N GLU A 124 2.48 -20.20 18.60
CA GLU A 124 2.38 -18.81 18.14
C GLU A 124 1.01 -18.20 18.47
N THR A 125 -0.07 -18.94 18.19
CA THR A 125 -1.43 -18.54 18.54
C THR A 125 -1.61 -18.43 20.04
N LYS A 126 -1.04 -19.36 20.81
CA LYS A 126 -1.14 -19.35 22.27
C LYS A 126 -0.42 -18.15 22.89
N ASP A 127 0.78 -17.82 22.41
CA ASP A 127 1.54 -16.64 22.86
C ASP A 127 0.76 -15.36 22.56
N PHE A 128 0.23 -15.25 21.34
CA PHE A 128 -0.61 -14.13 20.91
C PHE A 128 -1.86 -13.96 21.80
N LEU A 129 -2.62 -15.03 22.05
CA LEU A 129 -3.81 -14.97 22.92
C LEU A 129 -3.44 -14.65 24.38
N THR A 130 -2.28 -15.13 24.86
CA THR A 130 -1.77 -14.79 26.20
C THR A 130 -1.46 -13.30 26.30
N PHE A 131 -0.82 -12.73 25.28
CA PHE A 131 -0.60 -11.29 25.17
C PHE A 131 -1.91 -10.52 25.18
N CYS A 132 -2.91 -10.95 24.39
CA CYS A 132 -4.21 -10.28 24.33
C CYS A 132 -4.99 -10.35 25.64
N GLY A 133 -4.95 -11.48 26.36
CA GLY A 133 -5.53 -11.59 27.69
C GLY A 133 -4.89 -10.66 28.74
N ALA A 134 -3.60 -10.33 28.56
CA ALA A 134 -2.90 -9.39 29.42
C ALA A 134 -3.08 -7.91 29.01
N ASN A 135 -3.64 -7.65 27.81
CA ASN A 135 -3.79 -6.32 27.22
C ASN A 135 -5.23 -6.14 26.72
N GLU A 136 -6.19 -6.18 27.64
CA GLU A 136 -7.60 -6.03 27.34
C GLU A 136 -7.89 -4.75 26.53
N GLY A 137 -8.73 -4.86 25.50
CA GLY A 137 -9.01 -3.77 24.55
C GLY A 137 -7.95 -3.55 23.47
N ALA A 138 -6.74 -4.11 23.58
CA ALA A 138 -5.72 -4.09 22.52
C ALA A 138 -5.97 -5.08 21.39
N CYS A 139 -6.71 -6.13 21.72
CA CYS A 139 -7.02 -7.21 20.82
C CYS A 139 -8.54 -7.37 20.80
N SER A 140 -9.23 -6.36 20.29
CA SER A 140 -10.65 -6.47 19.98
C SER A 140 -10.89 -6.16 18.51
N SER A 141 -12.03 -6.61 18.02
CA SER A 141 -12.52 -6.30 16.68
C SER A 141 -14.06 -6.37 16.66
N ILE A 142 -14.71 -5.68 15.74
CA ILE A 142 -16.13 -5.83 15.46
C ILE A 142 -16.22 -6.70 14.21
N GLN A 143 -16.94 -7.81 14.30
CA GLN A 143 -17.05 -8.80 13.21
C GLN A 143 -18.49 -9.27 13.06
N ILE A 144 -18.86 -9.73 11.87
CA ILE A 144 -20.10 -10.47 11.67
C ILE A 144 -19.96 -11.86 12.31
N ASN A 145 -20.78 -12.14 13.32
CA ASN A 145 -20.89 -13.46 13.91
C ASN A 145 -21.51 -14.42 12.87
N GLY A 146 -20.75 -15.42 12.44
CA GLY A 146 -21.17 -16.36 11.40
C GLY A 146 -22.39 -17.22 11.77
N ASN A 147 -22.77 -17.29 13.05
CA ASN A 147 -23.98 -18.01 13.48
C ASN A 147 -25.23 -17.13 13.48
N THR A 148 -25.09 -15.87 13.88
CA THR A 148 -26.23 -14.95 14.03
C THR A 148 -26.41 -14.06 12.79
N GLY A 149 -25.36 -13.90 11.98
CA GLY A 149 -25.30 -12.90 10.91
C GLY A 149 -25.26 -11.47 11.42
N VAL A 150 -25.09 -11.25 12.72
CA VAL A 150 -25.10 -9.94 13.37
C VAL A 150 -23.67 -9.50 13.65
N LYS A 151 -23.37 -8.22 13.48
CA LYS A 151 -22.09 -7.65 13.91
C LYS A 151 -22.02 -7.60 15.44
N GLU A 152 -20.89 -8.02 16.00
CA GLU A 152 -20.67 -8.09 17.46
C GLU A 152 -19.24 -7.66 17.80
N LEU A 153 -19.03 -7.13 19.00
CA LEU A 153 -17.70 -6.83 19.54
C LEU A 153 -17.05 -8.13 20.05
N PHE A 154 -15.94 -8.52 19.43
CA PHE A 154 -15.15 -9.69 19.79
C PHE A 154 -13.88 -9.29 20.53
N HIS A 155 -13.59 -10.00 21.62
CA HIS A 155 -12.33 -9.92 22.35
C HIS A 155 -11.52 -11.17 22.07
N TYR A 156 -10.28 -11.00 21.62
CA TYR A 156 -9.41 -12.11 21.28
C TYR A 156 -8.71 -12.68 22.53
N THR A 157 -9.50 -13.17 23.47
CA THR A 157 -9.01 -13.76 24.72
C THR A 157 -9.27 -15.27 24.77
N ASP A 158 -9.96 -15.83 23.77
CA ASP A 158 -10.26 -17.25 23.67
C ASP A 158 -10.04 -17.79 22.24
N GLN A 159 -10.56 -18.99 21.96
CA GLN A 159 -10.43 -19.65 20.66
C GLN A 159 -11.51 -19.22 19.65
N LYS A 160 -12.39 -18.28 20.01
CA LYS A 160 -13.35 -17.68 19.08
C LYS A 160 -12.63 -16.51 18.39
N GLY A 161 -12.55 -16.53 17.05
CA GLY A 161 -11.89 -15.43 16.32
C GLY A 161 -10.45 -15.68 15.86
N VAL A 162 -9.93 -16.90 15.98
CA VAL A 162 -8.50 -17.18 15.68
C VAL A 162 -8.11 -17.01 14.20
N GLY A 163 -9.07 -16.90 13.28
CA GLY A 163 -8.84 -16.91 11.82
C GLY A 163 -7.70 -16.01 11.34
N GLN A 164 -7.89 -14.69 11.31
CA GLN A 164 -6.86 -13.78 10.78
C GLN A 164 -5.77 -13.42 11.80
N LEU A 165 -6.05 -13.59 13.10
CA LEU A 165 -5.01 -13.54 14.14
C LEU A 165 -3.94 -14.61 13.94
N ASN A 166 -4.30 -15.77 13.40
CA ASN A 166 -3.33 -16.79 13.04
C ASN A 166 -2.44 -16.34 11.89
N SER A 167 -2.97 -15.65 10.89
CA SER A 167 -2.16 -15.14 9.78
C SER A 167 -1.21 -14.05 10.25
N PHE A 168 -1.70 -13.10 11.06
CA PHE A 168 -0.85 -12.09 11.68
C PHE A 168 0.19 -12.74 12.59
N GLY A 169 -0.22 -13.60 13.52
CA GLY A 169 0.64 -14.36 14.42
C GLY A 169 1.71 -15.16 13.66
N ALA A 170 1.33 -15.89 12.62
CA ALA A 170 2.27 -16.62 11.77
C ALA A 170 3.27 -15.67 11.09
N PHE A 171 2.78 -14.53 10.57
CA PHE A 171 3.63 -13.52 9.95
C PHE A 171 4.64 -12.91 10.94
N ILE A 172 4.18 -12.46 12.10
CA ILE A 172 5.04 -11.80 13.09
C ILE A 172 5.92 -12.78 13.87
N HIS A 173 5.54 -14.03 14.10
CA HIS A 173 6.38 -15.00 14.82
C HIS A 173 7.37 -15.74 13.91
N SER A 174 7.08 -15.89 12.61
CA SER A 174 7.90 -16.72 11.72
C SER A 174 9.36 -16.27 11.64
N ASN A 175 10.27 -17.23 11.67
CA ASN A 175 11.70 -17.01 11.44
C ASN A 175 12.09 -17.26 9.97
N LYS A 176 11.12 -17.52 9.09
CA LYS A 176 11.36 -17.76 7.65
C LYS A 176 11.61 -16.46 6.87
N TYR A 177 11.19 -15.32 7.41
CA TYR A 177 11.32 -14.02 6.76
C TYR A 177 12.60 -13.30 7.19
N LYS A 178 13.35 -12.81 6.21
CA LYS A 178 14.51 -11.93 6.38
C LYS A 178 14.11 -10.46 6.45
N ALA A 179 13.00 -10.10 5.84
CA ALA A 179 12.49 -8.73 5.77
C ALA A 179 12.13 -8.19 7.17
N LYS A 180 12.31 -6.88 7.36
CA LYS A 180 11.73 -6.18 8.51
C LYS A 180 10.21 -6.23 8.38
N ARG A 181 9.51 -6.49 9.48
CA ARG A 181 8.05 -6.56 9.49
C ARG A 181 7.50 -5.35 10.21
N ILE A 182 6.59 -4.64 9.58
CA ILE A 182 5.93 -3.47 10.16
C ILE A 182 4.42 -3.64 10.05
N ILE A 183 3.68 -2.85 10.82
CA ILE A 183 2.23 -2.72 10.70
C ILE A 183 1.93 -1.41 9.99
N ALA A 184 1.08 -1.45 8.96
CA ALA A 184 0.51 -0.26 8.35
C ALA A 184 -0.83 0.06 9.04
N VAL A 185 -0.97 1.30 9.49
CA VAL A 185 -2.17 1.82 10.16
C VAL A 185 -2.92 2.75 9.23
N GLY A 186 -4.24 2.60 9.13
CA GLY A 186 -5.08 3.42 8.25
C GLY A 186 -5.49 2.72 6.95
N GLY A 187 -5.00 3.24 5.82
CA GLY A 187 -5.32 2.75 4.48
C GLY A 187 -6.54 3.43 3.85
N ALA A 188 -7.04 2.85 2.76
CA ALA A 188 -8.02 3.50 1.89
C ALA A 188 -9.37 3.76 2.58
N ASN A 189 -9.87 4.98 2.40
CA ASN A 189 -11.26 5.31 2.68
C ASN A 189 -12.12 4.90 1.48
N THR A 190 -13.23 4.19 1.73
CA THR A 190 -14.20 3.80 0.70
C THR A 190 -15.63 4.10 1.16
N VAL A 191 -16.56 4.15 0.21
CA VAL A 191 -18.00 4.24 0.51
C VAL A 191 -18.44 3.09 1.41
N GLU A 192 -17.91 1.88 1.16
CA GLU A 192 -18.25 0.66 1.87
C GLU A 192 -17.74 0.66 3.33
N ASN A 193 -16.50 1.11 3.54
CA ASN A 193 -15.92 1.21 4.89
C ASN A 193 -16.26 2.52 5.62
N LYS A 194 -17.07 3.38 5.01
CA LYS A 194 -17.58 4.64 5.60
C LYS A 194 -16.47 5.58 6.09
N GLY A 195 -15.31 5.56 5.44
CA GLY A 195 -14.18 6.43 5.78
C GLY A 195 -13.48 6.05 7.09
N ILE A 196 -13.37 4.75 7.39
CA ILE A 196 -12.82 4.23 8.65
C ILE A 196 -11.40 4.74 8.95
N SER A 197 -10.55 4.92 7.92
CA SER A 197 -9.17 5.39 8.10
C SER A 197 -9.15 6.83 8.64
N THR A 198 -10.08 7.68 8.20
CA THR A 198 -10.26 9.03 8.74
C THR A 198 -10.54 8.98 10.25
N SER A 199 -11.50 8.13 10.67
CA SER A 199 -11.83 7.94 12.09
C SER A 199 -10.66 7.35 12.90
N THR A 200 -9.90 6.44 12.30
CA THR A 200 -8.69 5.84 12.87
C THR A 200 -7.68 6.91 13.26
N PHE A 201 -7.36 7.83 12.35
CA PHE A 201 -6.40 8.88 12.66
C PHE A 201 -6.96 9.93 13.62
N ASP A 202 -8.24 10.29 13.54
CA ASP A 202 -8.88 11.16 14.54
C ASP A 202 -8.73 10.57 15.97
N ALA A 203 -8.92 9.25 16.11
CA ALA A 203 -8.74 8.54 17.37
C ALA A 203 -7.29 8.57 17.87
N ILE A 204 -6.33 8.34 16.97
CA ILE A 204 -4.89 8.37 17.28
C ILE A 204 -4.47 9.78 17.68
N PHE A 205 -4.86 10.81 16.93
CA PHE A 205 -4.50 12.20 17.22
C PHE A 205 -5.03 12.64 18.58
N ALA A 206 -6.25 12.23 18.94
CA ALA A 206 -6.83 12.53 20.25
C ALA A 206 -6.16 11.77 21.41
N ASN A 207 -5.51 10.62 21.15
CA ASN A 207 -5.02 9.69 22.19
C ASN A 207 -3.61 9.16 21.89
N GLN A 208 -2.74 10.01 21.35
CA GLN A 208 -1.45 9.64 20.78
C GLN A 208 -0.58 8.80 21.74
N ASP A 209 -0.43 9.22 22.99
CA ASP A 209 0.43 8.53 23.95
C ASP A 209 -0.06 7.12 24.27
N LYS A 210 -1.39 6.95 24.32
CA LYS A 210 -2.01 5.66 24.59
C LYS A 210 -1.76 4.69 23.44
N PHE A 211 -1.98 5.15 22.21
CA PHE A 211 -1.66 4.41 20.99
C PHE A 211 -0.19 3.98 20.95
N LEU A 212 0.75 4.93 21.15
CA LEU A 212 2.18 4.66 21.06
C LEU A 212 2.69 3.75 22.19
N ASN A 213 2.19 3.92 23.41
CA ASN A 213 2.56 3.06 24.53
C ASN A 213 2.11 1.62 24.31
N GLN A 214 0.91 1.43 23.77
CA GLN A 214 0.44 0.10 23.42
C GLN A 214 1.23 -0.50 22.26
N PHE A 215 1.49 0.26 21.19
CA PHE A 215 2.33 -0.23 20.08
C PHE A 215 3.72 -0.64 20.55
N LYS A 216 4.30 0.12 21.49
CA LYS A 216 5.57 -0.22 22.12
C LYS A 216 5.50 -1.55 22.87
N GLN A 217 4.40 -1.84 23.56
CA GLN A 217 4.20 -3.14 24.22
C GLN A 217 4.15 -4.29 23.20
N TRP A 218 3.46 -4.09 22.06
CA TRP A 218 3.45 -5.06 20.96
C TRP A 218 4.85 -5.31 20.41
N MET A 219 5.62 -4.26 20.10
CA MET A 219 7.00 -4.40 19.63
C MET A 219 7.91 -5.09 20.65
N ASN A 220 7.68 -4.82 21.95
CA ASN A 220 8.44 -5.44 23.02
C ASN A 220 8.12 -6.94 23.16
N HIS A 221 6.89 -7.34 22.92
CA HIS A 221 6.46 -8.74 22.99
C HIS A 221 6.82 -9.49 21.70
N PHE A 222 6.34 -9.01 20.55
CA PHE A 222 6.61 -9.56 19.23
C PHE A 222 7.92 -9.02 18.68
N LYS A 223 9.05 -9.65 19.05
CA LYS A 223 10.42 -9.19 18.71
C LYS A 223 10.70 -8.93 17.23
N ASN A 224 9.90 -9.55 16.38
CA ASN A 224 10.00 -9.51 14.94
C ASN A 224 9.17 -8.38 14.31
N LEU A 225 8.26 -7.75 15.07
CA LEU A 225 7.63 -6.49 14.72
C LEU A 225 8.66 -5.35 14.91
N LYS A 226 9.07 -4.75 13.80
CA LYS A 226 10.17 -3.78 13.72
C LYS A 226 9.73 -2.34 13.60
N GLY A 227 8.44 -2.05 13.47
CA GLY A 227 7.98 -0.67 13.39
C GLY A 227 6.63 -0.52 12.72
N ILE A 228 6.35 0.70 12.26
CA ILE A 228 5.03 1.18 11.87
C ILE A 228 5.09 1.99 10.58
N ASP A 229 4.08 1.82 9.74
CA ASP A 229 3.75 2.73 8.66
C ASP A 229 2.44 3.45 8.99
N TYR A 230 2.42 4.78 8.81
CA TYR A 230 1.18 5.55 8.85
C TYR A 230 0.70 5.74 7.42
N ASP A 231 -0.25 4.92 7.01
CA ASP A 231 -0.88 5.03 5.68
C ASP A 231 -2.02 6.04 5.74
N PHE A 232 -1.62 7.32 5.62
CA PHE A 232 -2.47 8.46 5.91
C PHE A 232 -3.16 8.94 4.64
N GLU A 233 -4.31 8.34 4.38
CA GLU A 233 -5.12 8.62 3.21
C GLU A 233 -6.12 9.76 3.44
N PRO A 234 -6.36 10.60 2.40
CA PRO A 234 -7.26 11.73 2.48
C PRO A 234 -8.73 11.30 2.69
N PRO A 235 -9.57 12.19 3.23
CA PRO A 235 -11.00 11.94 3.31
C PRO A 235 -11.62 11.90 1.91
N ILE A 236 -12.69 11.12 1.77
CA ILE A 236 -13.46 10.97 0.54
C ILE A 236 -14.89 11.46 0.74
N ASP A 237 -15.55 11.74 -0.37
CA ASP A 237 -17.01 11.84 -0.42
C ASP A 237 -17.61 10.44 -0.23
N LEU A 238 -18.37 10.24 0.85
CA LEU A 238 -18.93 8.93 1.21
C LEU A 238 -20.09 8.48 0.31
N GLN A 239 -20.53 9.28 -0.66
CA GLN A 239 -21.55 8.87 -1.63
C GLN A 239 -20.90 8.39 -2.94
N THR A 240 -19.86 9.07 -3.38
CA THR A 240 -19.23 8.87 -4.69
C THR A 240 -17.90 8.10 -4.61
N GLY A 241 -17.24 8.10 -3.45
CA GLY A 241 -15.90 7.55 -3.26
C GLY A 241 -14.77 8.46 -3.77
N GLY A 242 -15.10 9.63 -4.32
CA GLY A 242 -14.10 10.58 -4.82
C GLY A 242 -13.31 11.23 -3.69
N GLN A 243 -12.00 11.43 -3.90
CA GLN A 243 -11.15 12.20 -2.98
C GLN A 243 -11.71 13.64 -2.84
N LEU A 244 -11.89 14.11 -1.60
CA LEU A 244 -12.28 15.50 -1.36
C LEU A 244 -11.12 16.44 -1.67
N PRO A 245 -11.36 17.69 -2.09
CA PRO A 245 -10.29 18.68 -2.22
C PRO A 245 -9.63 18.98 -0.87
N PRO A 246 -8.32 19.32 -0.84
CA PRO A 246 -7.65 19.65 0.40
C PRO A 246 -8.12 21.00 0.96
N ASP A 247 -8.26 21.06 2.28
CA ASP A 247 -8.83 22.18 3.02
C ASP A 247 -8.04 22.49 4.30
N GLU A 248 -8.59 23.32 5.20
CA GLU A 248 -7.96 23.62 6.49
C GLU A 248 -7.85 22.40 7.41
N ARG A 249 -8.77 21.43 7.30
CA ARG A 249 -8.67 20.17 8.02
C ARG A 249 -7.44 19.40 7.53
N THR A 250 -7.21 19.34 6.23
CA THR A 250 -6.00 18.70 5.66
C THR A 250 -4.74 19.29 6.28
N VAL A 251 -4.63 20.61 6.37
CA VAL A 251 -3.49 21.29 7.02
C VAL A 251 -3.35 20.90 8.49
N SER A 252 -4.46 20.85 9.23
CA SER A 252 -4.48 20.45 10.64
C SER A 252 -4.03 18.99 10.81
N ASP A 253 -4.56 18.08 10.01
CA ASP A 253 -4.29 16.65 10.15
C ASP A 253 -2.84 16.31 9.84
N TYR A 254 -2.24 16.92 8.80
CA TYR A 254 -0.82 16.71 8.51
C TYR A 254 0.10 17.31 9.59
N ARG A 255 -0.34 18.36 10.30
CA ARG A 255 0.36 18.87 11.49
C ARG A 255 0.28 17.87 12.65
N HIS A 256 -0.87 17.24 12.86
CA HIS A 256 -1.02 16.18 13.85
C HIS A 256 -0.21 14.94 13.48
N LEU A 257 -0.20 14.54 12.21
CA LEU A 257 0.63 13.44 11.71
C LEU A 257 2.13 13.71 11.94
N TYR A 258 2.59 14.95 11.69
CA TYR A 258 3.97 15.34 12.02
C TYR A 258 4.28 15.17 13.52
N ALA A 259 3.37 15.62 14.39
CA ALA A 259 3.52 15.48 15.84
C ALA A 259 3.53 14.01 16.27
N LEU A 260 2.63 13.19 15.72
CA LEU A 260 2.55 11.76 15.92
C LEU A 260 3.87 11.10 15.53
N VAL A 261 4.36 11.29 14.31
CA VAL A 261 5.60 10.65 13.82
C VAL A 261 6.82 11.03 14.67
N LYS A 262 6.91 12.30 15.09
CA LYS A 262 7.96 12.74 16.02
C LYS A 262 7.85 12.02 17.37
N ALA A 263 6.65 11.89 17.92
CA ALA A 263 6.42 11.15 19.16
C ALA A 263 6.71 9.66 18.99
N SER A 264 6.34 9.05 17.87
CA SER A 264 6.65 7.66 17.53
C SER A 264 8.15 7.41 17.54
N ARG A 265 8.95 8.29 16.94
CA ARG A 265 10.41 8.17 17.00
C ARG A 265 10.94 8.19 18.42
N ASN A 266 10.40 9.07 19.27
CA ASN A 266 10.80 9.20 20.68
C ASN A 266 10.39 7.97 21.51
N THR A 267 9.17 7.47 21.34
CA THR A 267 8.60 6.37 22.14
C THR A 267 9.08 4.99 21.67
N LEU A 268 9.15 4.77 20.35
CA LEU A 268 9.49 3.47 19.77
C LEU A 268 11.01 3.26 19.71
N GLY A 269 11.77 4.34 19.55
CA GLY A 269 13.23 4.37 19.55
C GLY A 269 13.85 4.39 18.15
N LYS A 270 15.18 4.57 18.12
CA LYS A 270 15.95 4.70 16.86
C LYS A 270 15.97 3.45 15.98
N GLU A 271 15.74 2.26 16.56
CA GLU A 271 15.76 0.99 15.83
C GLU A 271 14.40 0.66 15.18
N ALA A 272 13.34 1.38 15.56
CA ALA A 272 12.02 1.20 14.96
C ALA A 272 12.04 1.74 13.51
N TYR A 273 11.54 0.95 12.55
CA TYR A 273 11.29 1.43 11.21
C TYR A 273 10.00 2.26 11.21
N ILE A 274 10.07 3.55 10.91
CA ILE A 274 8.90 4.44 10.89
C ILE A 274 8.74 4.99 9.48
N SER A 275 7.59 4.77 8.86
CA SER A 275 7.28 5.37 7.57
C SER A 275 5.93 6.07 7.57
N VAL A 276 5.75 6.92 6.57
CA VAL A 276 4.49 7.58 6.25
C VAL A 276 4.20 7.33 4.77
N THR A 277 2.98 6.95 4.47
CA THR A 277 2.48 6.75 3.12
C THR A 277 1.42 7.81 2.85
N ILE A 278 1.56 8.53 1.74
CA ILE A 278 0.80 9.76 1.50
C ILE A 278 0.22 9.80 0.08
N THR A 279 -0.92 10.49 -0.04
CA THR A 279 -1.50 10.86 -1.34
C THR A 279 -0.60 11.82 -2.10
N VAL A 280 -0.73 11.79 -3.43
CA VAL A 280 0.19 12.46 -4.36
C VAL A 280 -0.51 13.47 -5.27
N ASN A 281 -1.78 13.80 -5.00
CA ASN A 281 -2.43 14.90 -5.70
C ASN A 281 -1.68 16.22 -5.46
N LYS A 282 -1.44 17.02 -6.50
CA LYS A 282 -0.66 18.25 -6.49
C LYS A 282 -1.13 19.24 -5.44
N ASP A 283 -2.44 19.47 -5.37
CA ASP A 283 -3.03 20.42 -4.41
C ASP A 283 -2.84 19.89 -2.98
N TYR A 284 -2.93 18.57 -2.80
CA TYR A 284 -2.61 17.94 -1.52
C TYR A 284 -1.13 18.09 -1.18
N LEU A 285 -0.21 17.77 -2.09
CA LEU A 285 1.23 17.88 -1.86
C LEU A 285 1.63 19.32 -1.47
N GLU A 286 1.05 20.32 -2.12
CA GLU A 286 1.23 21.73 -1.76
C GLU A 286 0.71 22.03 -0.35
N LYS A 287 -0.51 21.62 0.00
CA LYS A 287 -1.11 21.82 1.33
C LYS A 287 -0.38 21.06 2.43
N ILE A 288 0.04 19.83 2.18
CA ILE A 288 0.86 19.02 3.07
C ILE A 288 2.14 19.77 3.37
N ASN A 289 2.87 20.23 2.35
CA ASN A 289 4.13 20.93 2.56
C ASN A 289 3.94 22.22 3.39
N GLN A 290 2.83 22.93 3.18
CA GLN A 290 2.49 24.15 3.94
C GLN A 290 2.04 23.88 5.39
N SER A 291 1.72 22.64 5.76
CA SER A 291 1.11 22.33 7.07
C SER A 291 2.02 22.58 8.27
N VAL A 292 3.34 22.57 8.05
CA VAL A 292 4.38 22.78 9.06
C VAL A 292 5.36 23.84 8.58
N GLU A 293 5.72 24.76 9.47
CA GLU A 293 6.68 25.82 9.19
C GLU A 293 8.01 25.25 8.67
N GLY A 294 8.50 25.81 7.56
CA GLY A 294 9.73 25.34 6.90
C GLY A 294 9.57 24.10 6.03
N GLY A 295 8.34 23.62 5.80
CA GLY A 295 8.00 22.56 4.85
C GLY A 295 7.87 21.19 5.51
N TRP A 296 6.66 20.61 5.54
CA TRP A 296 6.40 19.32 6.19
C TRP A 296 7.36 18.20 5.73
N PHE A 297 7.60 18.09 4.42
CA PHE A 297 8.49 17.08 3.83
C PHE A 297 9.93 17.16 4.34
N LYS A 298 10.44 18.38 4.47
CA LYS A 298 11.77 18.63 5.03
C LYS A 298 11.79 18.34 6.53
N GLN A 299 10.75 18.76 7.26
CA GLN A 299 10.72 18.68 8.71
C GLN A 299 10.49 17.25 9.23
N ILE A 300 9.77 16.40 8.50
CA ILE A 300 9.49 15.03 8.93
C ILE A 300 10.68 14.07 8.73
N ALA A 301 11.56 14.38 7.77
CA ALA A 301 12.67 13.52 7.35
C ALA A 301 13.56 12.96 8.49
N PRO A 302 13.89 13.71 9.58
CA PRO A 302 14.69 13.19 10.68
C PRO A 302 14.00 12.09 11.51
N PHE A 303 12.67 11.98 11.42
CA PHE A 303 11.88 11.08 12.28
C PHE A 303 11.47 9.79 11.57
N VAL A 304 11.46 9.78 10.24
CA VAL A 304 11.07 8.63 9.42
C VAL A 304 12.27 7.91 8.82
N ASP A 305 12.14 6.63 8.59
CA ASP A 305 12.99 5.83 7.72
C ASP A 305 12.60 6.03 6.26
N SER A 306 11.31 6.17 5.94
CA SER A 306 10.85 6.51 4.59
C SER A 306 9.60 7.37 4.53
N VAL A 307 9.50 8.15 3.47
CA VAL A 307 8.27 8.76 2.96
C VAL A 307 7.90 8.00 1.69
N ASN A 308 6.69 7.47 1.64
CA ASN A 308 6.23 6.61 0.56
C ASN A 308 5.15 7.35 -0.24
N LEU A 309 5.34 7.45 -1.55
CA LEU A 309 4.41 8.11 -2.45
C LEU A 309 3.52 7.08 -3.13
N MET A 310 2.20 7.21 -2.96
CA MET A 310 1.22 6.39 -3.66
C MET A 310 1.07 6.84 -5.12
N THR A 311 2.11 6.63 -5.93
CA THR A 311 2.13 7.01 -7.37
C THR A 311 1.36 6.02 -8.25
N TYR A 312 0.19 5.62 -7.77
CA TYR A 312 -0.81 4.78 -8.41
C TYR A 312 -2.19 5.31 -8.03
N ASP A 313 -3.24 4.80 -8.67
CA ASP A 313 -4.60 5.33 -8.53
C ASP A 313 -4.73 6.82 -8.90
N LEU A 314 -3.89 7.25 -9.83
CA LEU A 314 -3.94 8.59 -10.43
C LEU A 314 -5.15 8.74 -11.36
N HIS A 315 -5.66 7.62 -11.87
CA HIS A 315 -6.82 7.54 -12.74
C HIS A 315 -7.70 6.36 -12.35
N GLY A 316 -9.02 6.47 -12.53
CA GLY A 316 -9.90 5.34 -12.27
C GLY A 316 -11.39 5.63 -12.38
N PRO A 317 -12.23 4.58 -12.30
CA PRO A 317 -13.66 4.68 -12.59
C PRO A 317 -14.50 5.40 -11.51
N TRP A 318 -13.89 5.86 -10.41
CA TRP A 318 -14.56 6.65 -9.37
C TRP A 318 -14.71 8.14 -9.75
N SER A 319 -13.97 8.63 -10.74
CA SER A 319 -13.89 10.05 -11.08
C SER A 319 -14.56 10.40 -12.41
N LYS A 320 -15.69 9.78 -12.79
CA LYS A 320 -16.26 9.94 -14.16
C LYS A 320 -16.41 11.39 -14.64
N SER A 321 -16.76 12.31 -13.75
CA SER A 321 -16.95 13.73 -14.10
C SER A 321 -15.65 14.46 -14.39
N SER A 322 -14.54 14.09 -13.74
CA SER A 322 -13.24 14.73 -13.86
C SER A 322 -12.19 13.85 -14.56
N ASP A 323 -12.52 12.60 -14.88
CA ASP A 323 -11.68 11.64 -15.60
C ASP A 323 -12.55 10.84 -16.59
N PRO A 324 -13.11 11.50 -17.63
CA PRO A 324 -14.11 10.91 -18.49
C PRO A 324 -13.55 9.97 -19.57
N TYR A 325 -12.22 9.85 -19.68
CA TYR A 325 -11.54 9.03 -20.68
C TYR A 325 -10.71 7.93 -20.02
N THR A 326 -10.49 6.83 -20.73
CA THR A 326 -9.64 5.74 -20.25
C THR A 326 -8.18 6.17 -20.14
N SER A 327 -7.56 5.85 -19.01
CA SER A 327 -6.15 6.14 -18.72
C SER A 327 -5.53 5.06 -17.83
N ILE A 328 -4.20 4.96 -17.83
CA ILE A 328 -3.45 4.07 -16.94
C ILE A 328 -3.19 4.81 -15.62
N HIS A 329 -3.57 4.17 -14.51
CA HIS A 329 -3.55 4.78 -13.18
C HIS A 329 -2.17 4.95 -12.52
N ALA A 330 -1.10 4.46 -13.14
CA ALA A 330 0.23 4.37 -12.52
C ALA A 330 1.37 4.57 -13.55
N TYR A 331 1.26 5.63 -14.36
CA TYR A 331 2.32 6.00 -15.30
C TYR A 331 3.64 6.31 -14.58
N LEU A 332 4.76 5.91 -15.20
CA LEU A 332 6.07 6.45 -14.82
C LEU A 332 6.19 7.92 -15.25
N LYS A 333 5.80 8.21 -16.48
CA LYS A 333 5.81 9.53 -17.13
C LYS A 333 4.50 9.78 -17.89
N GLN A 334 3.94 10.98 -17.78
CA GLN A 334 2.68 11.28 -18.45
C GLN A 334 2.88 11.25 -19.98
N PRO A 335 2.05 10.52 -20.75
CA PRO A 335 2.09 10.61 -22.21
C PRO A 335 1.58 11.97 -22.68
N GLU A 336 2.09 12.44 -23.82
CA GLU A 336 1.54 13.62 -24.49
C GLU A 336 0.09 13.34 -24.91
N SER A 337 -0.82 14.24 -24.52
CA SER A 337 -2.24 14.09 -24.79
C SER A 337 -2.86 15.43 -25.14
N SER A 338 -3.72 15.42 -26.16
CA SER A 338 -4.57 16.57 -26.49
C SER A 338 -5.70 16.79 -25.49
N ARG A 339 -5.95 15.82 -24.60
CA ARG A 339 -7.04 15.80 -23.62
C ARG A 339 -6.57 16.06 -22.19
N LYS A 340 -5.31 16.45 -21.99
CA LYS A 340 -4.75 16.68 -20.65
C LYS A 340 -5.69 17.52 -19.78
N ASP A 341 -6.20 18.65 -20.27
CA ASP A 341 -7.03 19.55 -19.45
C ASP A 341 -8.40 18.95 -19.04
N GLU A 342 -8.77 17.77 -19.56
CA GLU A 342 -9.99 17.04 -19.22
C GLU A 342 -9.79 15.94 -18.15
N PHE A 343 -8.54 15.61 -17.80
CA PHE A 343 -8.21 14.63 -16.77
C PHE A 343 -8.01 15.27 -15.39
N ALA A 344 -8.43 14.58 -14.35
CA ALA A 344 -8.33 15.05 -12.97
C ALA A 344 -6.87 15.16 -12.51
N ILE A 345 -6.02 14.24 -12.98
CA ILE A 345 -4.59 14.18 -12.68
C ILE A 345 -3.83 14.08 -14.01
N ASN A 346 -2.87 14.97 -14.21
CA ASN A 346 -2.14 15.12 -15.48
C ASN A 346 -0.62 15.08 -15.32
N TYR A 347 -0.15 14.33 -14.34
CA TYR A 347 1.26 14.19 -14.05
C TYR A 347 1.46 12.83 -13.38
N ALA A 348 2.64 12.27 -13.59
CA ALA A 348 2.93 10.88 -13.31
C ALA A 348 3.98 10.75 -12.20
N THR A 349 4.40 9.51 -11.93
CA THR A 349 5.41 9.17 -10.91
C THR A 349 6.62 10.10 -10.95
N ASP A 350 7.16 10.40 -12.14
CA ASP A 350 8.33 11.26 -12.31
C ASP A 350 8.11 12.69 -11.78
N SER A 351 7.05 13.34 -12.22
CA SER A 351 6.72 14.73 -11.90
C SER A 351 6.29 14.88 -10.45
N ILE A 352 5.54 13.91 -9.92
CA ILE A 352 5.20 13.81 -8.50
C ILE A 352 6.49 13.74 -7.66
N THR A 353 7.41 12.87 -8.05
CA THR A 353 8.67 12.68 -7.33
C THR A 353 9.50 13.96 -7.32
N GLU A 354 9.65 14.62 -8.48
CA GLU A 354 10.38 15.89 -8.57
C GLU A 354 9.75 16.99 -7.72
N GLN A 355 8.42 17.07 -7.68
CA GLN A 355 7.71 18.02 -6.82
C GLN A 355 8.06 17.78 -5.35
N VAL A 356 7.96 16.54 -4.87
CA VAL A 356 8.24 16.20 -3.46
C VAL A 356 9.72 16.40 -3.12
N LEU A 357 10.64 16.06 -4.03
CA LEU A 357 12.07 16.35 -3.86
C LEU A 357 12.34 17.86 -3.75
N SER A 358 11.62 18.68 -4.53
CA SER A 358 11.73 20.15 -4.46
C SER A 358 11.29 20.72 -3.10
N TYR A 359 10.46 19.98 -2.34
CA TYR A 359 10.07 20.33 -0.97
C TYR A 359 11.11 19.92 0.09
N GLY A 360 12.21 19.29 -0.32
CA GLY A 360 13.38 19.08 0.54
C GLY A 360 13.37 17.78 1.33
N VAL A 361 12.57 16.78 0.95
CA VAL A 361 12.78 15.41 1.47
C VAL A 361 14.10 14.85 0.94
N PRO A 362 14.92 14.19 1.77
CA PRO A 362 16.11 13.50 1.28
C PRO A 362 15.75 12.34 0.35
N LYS A 363 16.46 12.20 -0.77
CA LYS A 363 16.21 11.21 -1.82
C LYS A 363 16.27 9.78 -1.27
N GLU A 364 17.24 9.52 -0.40
CA GLU A 364 17.49 8.25 0.29
C GLU A 364 16.40 7.88 1.32
N LYS A 365 15.38 8.74 1.51
CA LYS A 365 14.18 8.44 2.30
C LYS A 365 12.91 8.33 1.45
N LEU A 366 12.95 8.69 0.18
CA LEU A 366 11.75 8.74 -0.66
C LEU A 366 11.57 7.42 -1.42
N GLN A 367 10.37 6.83 -1.33
CA GLN A 367 9.96 5.66 -2.13
C GLN A 367 8.80 6.02 -3.04
N VAL A 368 8.78 5.47 -4.27
CA VAL A 368 7.66 5.61 -5.22
C VAL A 368 6.81 4.34 -5.24
N GLY A 369 5.58 4.43 -5.75
CA GLY A 369 4.61 3.34 -5.74
C GLY A 369 4.65 2.45 -6.98
N ILE A 370 4.48 1.15 -6.77
CA ILE A 370 4.20 0.14 -7.79
C ILE A 370 2.84 -0.49 -7.48
N ALA A 371 1.97 -0.54 -8.47
CA ALA A 371 0.66 -1.18 -8.39
C ALA A 371 0.73 -2.60 -8.96
N ALA A 372 0.61 -3.60 -8.09
CA ALA A 372 0.38 -5.00 -8.46
C ALA A 372 -1.10 -5.27 -8.75
N TYR A 373 -1.76 -4.34 -9.44
CA TYR A 373 -3.14 -4.43 -9.88
C TYR A 373 -3.35 -3.45 -11.05
N GLY A 374 -4.50 -3.53 -11.70
CA GLY A 374 -4.94 -2.57 -12.70
C GLY A 374 -6.26 -1.93 -12.33
N ARG A 375 -6.53 -0.76 -12.92
CA ARG A 375 -7.84 -0.08 -12.90
C ARG A 375 -8.51 -0.21 -14.25
N GLY A 376 -9.80 -0.56 -14.23
CA GLY A 376 -10.51 -0.97 -15.43
C GLY A 376 -11.85 -0.26 -15.68
N TYR A 377 -12.18 -0.12 -16.95
CA TYR A 377 -13.33 0.59 -17.48
C TYR A 377 -14.10 -0.31 -18.47
N SER A 378 -15.41 -0.11 -18.56
CA SER A 378 -16.35 -0.79 -19.48
C SER A 378 -16.99 0.20 -20.45
N GLY A 379 -17.49 -0.32 -21.57
CA GLY A 379 -18.15 0.48 -22.60
C GLY A 379 -17.16 1.32 -23.41
N VAL A 380 -15.92 0.85 -23.51
CA VAL A 380 -14.81 1.52 -24.18
C VAL A 380 -14.73 1.09 -25.64
N ASP A 381 -15.11 1.99 -26.54
CA ASP A 381 -14.92 1.77 -27.98
C ASP A 381 -13.42 1.80 -28.35
N ALA A 382 -13.06 1.24 -29.51
CA ALA A 382 -11.65 1.13 -29.89
C ALA A 382 -11.01 2.49 -30.21
N GLY A 383 -11.79 3.51 -30.55
CA GLY A 383 -11.25 4.79 -31.03
C GLY A 383 -10.65 4.68 -32.44
N ASN A 384 -9.97 5.75 -32.84
CA ASN A 384 -9.42 5.89 -34.21
C ASN A 384 -7.94 5.47 -34.32
N ASP A 385 -7.21 5.38 -33.21
CA ASP A 385 -5.81 4.95 -33.22
C ASP A 385 -5.74 3.42 -33.15
N ALA A 386 -5.41 2.80 -34.27
CA ALA A 386 -5.30 1.35 -34.37
C ALA A 386 -4.12 0.76 -33.59
N ASN A 387 -3.10 1.56 -33.25
CA ASN A 387 -1.97 1.12 -32.43
C ASN A 387 -2.30 1.15 -30.93
N TYR A 388 -3.23 2.04 -30.54
CA TYR A 388 -3.66 2.22 -29.17
C TYR A 388 -5.19 2.10 -29.01
N PRO A 389 -5.78 0.94 -29.35
CA PRO A 389 -7.23 0.79 -29.27
C PRO A 389 -7.72 0.91 -27.83
N GLY A 390 -8.83 1.62 -27.64
CA GLY A 390 -9.44 1.86 -26.34
C GLY A 390 -8.71 2.86 -25.45
N PHE A 391 -7.58 3.41 -25.89
CA PHE A 391 -6.82 4.43 -25.16
C PHE A 391 -7.42 5.82 -25.34
N GLU A 392 -7.54 6.59 -24.25
CA GLU A 392 -8.18 7.92 -24.20
C GLU A 392 -9.58 7.95 -24.82
N GLN A 393 -10.37 6.89 -24.59
CA GLN A 393 -11.74 6.77 -25.07
C GLN A 393 -12.75 6.97 -23.94
N PRO A 394 -13.94 7.52 -24.22
CA PRO A 394 -15.01 7.60 -23.24
C PRO A 394 -15.38 6.23 -22.69
N TRP A 395 -15.81 6.19 -21.43
CA TRP A 395 -16.23 4.96 -20.76
C TRP A 395 -17.59 5.10 -20.07
N ALA A 396 -18.28 3.96 -19.89
CA ALA A 396 -19.63 3.92 -19.35
C ALA A 396 -19.66 3.63 -17.84
N GLY A 397 -18.80 2.74 -17.37
CA GLY A 397 -18.67 2.37 -15.95
C GLY A 397 -17.39 1.59 -15.66
N PRO A 398 -17.21 1.11 -14.42
CA PRO A 398 -16.09 0.23 -14.07
C PRO A 398 -16.11 -1.09 -14.86
N SER A 399 -14.93 -1.70 -15.09
CA SER A 399 -14.83 -3.08 -15.58
C SER A 399 -15.46 -4.07 -14.61
N HIS A 400 -16.05 -5.15 -15.13
CA HIS A 400 -16.59 -6.24 -14.32
C HIS A 400 -16.06 -7.57 -14.82
N PHE A 401 -15.70 -8.44 -13.88
CA PHE A 401 -15.22 -9.80 -14.12
C PHE A 401 -15.93 -10.77 -13.20
N SER A 402 -15.93 -12.06 -13.55
CA SER A 402 -16.30 -13.08 -12.57
C SER A 402 -15.29 -13.11 -11.42
N ASP A 403 -15.73 -13.58 -10.25
CA ASP A 403 -14.89 -13.67 -9.05
C ASP A 403 -13.65 -14.57 -9.22
N ASP A 404 -13.58 -15.36 -10.29
CA ASP A 404 -12.39 -16.15 -10.62
C ASP A 404 -11.20 -15.24 -10.98
N TYR A 405 -11.45 -14.00 -11.41
CA TYR A 405 -10.44 -13.01 -11.80
C TYR A 405 -10.40 -11.79 -10.87
N SER A 406 -11.56 -11.28 -10.47
CA SER A 406 -11.69 -10.15 -9.55
C SER A 406 -13.09 -10.14 -8.93
N ASN A 407 -13.19 -9.78 -7.65
CA ASN A 407 -14.45 -9.57 -6.94
C ASN A 407 -14.76 -8.06 -6.72
N GLN A 408 -13.92 -7.16 -7.26
CA GLN A 408 -14.10 -5.72 -7.14
C GLN A 408 -14.24 -5.09 -8.53
N ASN A 409 -15.38 -4.43 -8.74
CA ASN A 409 -15.61 -3.67 -9.97
C ASN A 409 -14.55 -2.59 -10.17
N GLY A 410 -14.04 -2.49 -11.39
CA GLY A 410 -13.06 -1.47 -11.77
C GLY A 410 -11.64 -1.75 -11.30
N MET A 411 -11.38 -2.93 -10.72
CA MET A 411 -10.05 -3.33 -10.30
C MET A 411 -9.73 -4.77 -10.77
N LEU A 412 -8.49 -5.00 -11.17
CA LEU A 412 -7.99 -6.31 -11.58
C LEU A 412 -6.68 -6.62 -10.84
N PRO A 413 -6.61 -7.67 -10.01
CA PRO A 413 -5.35 -8.15 -9.44
C PRO A 413 -4.35 -8.49 -10.55
N TYR A 414 -3.07 -8.13 -10.38
CA TYR A 414 -2.06 -8.36 -11.42
C TYR A 414 -1.91 -9.85 -11.79
N LYS A 415 -2.02 -10.75 -10.80
CA LYS A 415 -2.02 -12.21 -11.01
C LYS A 415 -3.08 -12.71 -11.99
N SER A 416 -4.12 -11.93 -12.27
CA SER A 416 -5.20 -12.28 -13.21
C SER A 416 -4.89 -11.86 -14.66
N VAL A 417 -3.87 -11.00 -14.90
CA VAL A 417 -3.53 -10.45 -16.22
C VAL A 417 -3.25 -11.57 -17.24
N ASP A 418 -2.41 -12.54 -16.89
CA ASP A 418 -2.07 -13.66 -17.78
C ASP A 418 -3.31 -14.48 -18.15
N SER A 419 -4.25 -14.67 -17.21
CA SER A 419 -5.49 -15.40 -17.47
C SER A 419 -6.43 -14.61 -18.39
N LEU A 420 -6.51 -13.28 -18.25
CA LEU A 420 -7.26 -12.44 -19.19
C LEU A 420 -6.70 -12.54 -20.61
N ILE A 421 -5.37 -12.53 -20.75
CA ILE A 421 -4.71 -12.65 -22.07
C ILE A 421 -4.95 -14.03 -22.67
N ASN A 422 -4.68 -15.09 -21.91
CA ASN A 422 -4.62 -16.45 -22.44
C ASN A 422 -6.00 -17.12 -22.53
N ALA A 423 -6.89 -16.87 -21.58
CA ALA A 423 -8.20 -17.51 -21.51
C ALA A 423 -9.34 -16.63 -22.03
N LEU A 424 -9.25 -15.30 -21.83
CA LEU A 424 -10.28 -14.35 -22.26
C LEU A 424 -9.88 -13.52 -23.48
N HIS A 425 -8.72 -13.81 -24.09
CA HIS A 425 -8.24 -13.19 -25.34
C HIS A 425 -8.10 -11.66 -25.30
N TYR A 426 -7.84 -11.09 -24.13
CA TYR A 426 -7.43 -9.69 -24.01
C TYR A 426 -6.07 -9.49 -24.67
N LYS A 427 -5.87 -8.33 -25.31
CA LYS A 427 -4.57 -7.95 -25.87
C LYS A 427 -3.89 -6.94 -24.97
N SER A 428 -2.59 -7.14 -24.74
CA SER A 428 -1.75 -6.20 -24.00
C SER A 428 -1.11 -5.18 -24.95
N TYR A 429 -1.02 -3.94 -24.49
CA TYR A 429 -0.42 -2.80 -25.19
C TYR A 429 0.49 -2.04 -24.23
N SER A 430 1.58 -1.48 -24.76
CA SER A 430 2.53 -0.68 -23.99
C SER A 430 2.50 0.78 -24.45
N VAL A 431 2.31 1.69 -23.50
CA VAL A 431 2.38 3.13 -23.74
C VAL A 431 3.81 3.59 -23.51
N THR A 432 4.39 4.22 -24.53
CA THR A 432 5.77 4.71 -24.48
C THR A 432 5.83 6.23 -24.59
N VAL A 433 6.80 6.84 -23.93
CA VAL A 433 7.09 8.28 -24.01
C VAL A 433 8.57 8.49 -24.31
N PRO A 434 8.99 9.63 -24.88
CA PRO A 434 10.41 9.95 -24.97
C PRO A 434 11.01 10.22 -23.57
N ASP A 435 12.20 9.69 -23.31
CA ASP A 435 13.02 10.07 -22.17
C ASP A 435 13.75 11.40 -22.41
N GLU A 436 14.55 11.85 -21.44
CA GLU A 436 15.31 13.11 -21.54
C GLU A 436 16.33 13.11 -22.71
N SER A 437 16.74 11.93 -23.18
CA SER A 437 17.66 11.74 -24.31
C SER A 437 16.92 11.49 -25.64
N GLY A 438 15.59 11.47 -25.63
CA GLY A 438 14.75 11.21 -26.79
C GLY A 438 14.54 9.72 -27.14
N TYR A 439 14.99 8.80 -26.28
CA TYR A 439 14.74 7.37 -26.45
C TYR A 439 13.34 6.98 -25.94
N SER A 440 12.75 5.95 -26.53
CA SER A 440 11.44 5.45 -26.12
C SER A 440 11.53 4.73 -24.77
N LEU A 441 10.86 5.30 -23.77
CA LEU A 441 10.69 4.77 -22.42
C LEU A 441 9.29 4.16 -22.30
N ILE A 442 9.19 2.91 -21.88
CA ILE A 442 7.90 2.32 -21.47
C ILE A 442 7.41 3.02 -20.21
N SER A 443 6.20 3.58 -20.25
CA SER A 443 5.63 4.37 -19.16
C SER A 443 4.43 3.70 -18.49
N GLY A 444 3.68 2.89 -19.24
CA GLY A 444 2.53 2.15 -18.73
C GLY A 444 2.14 1.00 -19.64
N ALA A 445 1.29 0.10 -19.16
CA ALA A 445 0.69 -0.96 -19.96
C ALA A 445 -0.83 -1.00 -19.77
N TYR A 446 -1.55 -1.54 -20.75
CA TYR A 446 -2.98 -1.78 -20.60
C TYR A 446 -3.45 -3.01 -21.37
N LEU A 447 -4.55 -3.61 -20.92
CA LEU A 447 -5.29 -4.64 -21.62
C LEU A 447 -6.49 -4.00 -22.33
N TYR A 448 -6.79 -4.46 -23.54
CA TYR A 448 -8.01 -4.08 -24.24
C TYR A 448 -8.67 -5.28 -24.92
N HIS A 449 -10.01 -5.34 -24.83
CA HIS A 449 -10.82 -6.31 -25.54
C HIS A 449 -11.96 -5.60 -26.31
N PRO A 450 -11.98 -5.68 -27.66
CA PRO A 450 -12.93 -4.92 -28.48
C PRO A 450 -14.39 -5.39 -28.34
N THR A 451 -14.64 -6.69 -28.18
CA THR A 451 -16.02 -7.22 -28.03
C THR A 451 -16.59 -6.90 -26.65
N GLU A 452 -15.86 -7.23 -25.58
CA GLU A 452 -16.23 -6.87 -24.20
C GLU A 452 -16.22 -5.35 -23.96
N LYS A 453 -15.57 -4.58 -24.83
CA LYS A 453 -15.39 -3.12 -24.70
C LYS A 453 -14.79 -2.74 -23.34
N GLN A 454 -13.74 -3.46 -22.94
CA GLN A 454 -13.07 -3.24 -21.66
C GLN A 454 -11.63 -2.79 -21.86
N PHE A 455 -11.21 -1.83 -21.05
CA PHE A 455 -9.84 -1.32 -20.95
C PHE A 455 -9.37 -1.47 -19.50
N ILE A 456 -8.16 -1.99 -19.29
CA ILE A 456 -7.58 -2.16 -17.95
C ILE A 456 -6.14 -1.64 -17.98
N GLY A 457 -5.88 -0.49 -17.36
CA GLY A 457 -4.53 0.04 -17.21
C GLY A 457 -3.82 -0.57 -16.01
N TYR A 458 -2.57 -1.02 -16.18
CA TYR A 458 -1.77 -1.70 -15.16
C TYR A 458 -0.27 -1.44 -15.36
N GLN A 459 0.58 -1.95 -14.46
CA GLN A 459 2.03 -1.96 -14.65
C GLN A 459 2.53 -3.35 -15.06
N SER A 460 3.23 -3.45 -16.18
CA SER A 460 3.88 -4.68 -16.64
C SER A 460 5.29 -4.84 -16.04
N PRO A 461 5.93 -6.02 -16.17
CA PRO A 461 7.33 -6.21 -15.76
C PRO A 461 8.28 -5.19 -16.39
N GLU A 462 8.04 -4.77 -17.63
CA GLU A 462 8.80 -3.76 -18.34
C GLU A 462 8.63 -2.37 -17.72
N VAL A 463 7.38 -2.01 -17.35
CA VAL A 463 7.09 -0.75 -16.63
C VAL A 463 7.80 -0.75 -15.27
N VAL A 464 7.75 -1.86 -14.53
CA VAL A 464 8.42 -1.98 -13.23
C VAL A 464 9.95 -1.86 -13.35
N LYS A 465 10.56 -2.42 -14.40
CA LYS A 465 11.99 -2.25 -14.68
C LYS A 465 12.32 -0.79 -15.01
N ALA A 466 11.47 -0.09 -15.77
CA ALA A 466 11.64 1.33 -16.05
C ALA A 466 11.54 2.19 -14.77
N VAL A 467 10.56 1.90 -13.88
CA VAL A 467 10.44 2.56 -12.56
C VAL A 467 11.70 2.33 -11.73
N CYS A 468 12.25 1.12 -11.77
CA CYS A 468 13.49 0.81 -11.09
C CYS A 468 14.69 1.62 -11.64
N GLU A 469 14.83 1.73 -12.96
CA GLU A 469 15.87 2.56 -13.56
C GLU A 469 15.73 4.02 -13.16
N PHE A 470 14.51 4.54 -13.13
CA PHE A 470 14.20 5.87 -12.61
C PHE A 470 14.65 6.03 -11.15
N ILE A 471 14.33 5.08 -10.27
CA ILE A 471 14.76 5.08 -8.85
C ILE A 471 16.28 5.17 -8.75
N LYS A 472 17.02 4.36 -9.51
CA LYS A 472 18.48 4.37 -9.52
C LYS A 472 19.05 5.69 -10.03
N GLN A 473 18.51 6.23 -11.12
CA GLN A 473 18.94 7.51 -11.70
C GLN A 473 18.71 8.67 -10.73
N LYS A 474 17.56 8.68 -10.05
CA LYS A 474 17.21 9.73 -9.08
C LYS A 474 17.82 9.50 -7.69
N GLN A 475 18.45 8.35 -7.46
CA GLN A 475 19.03 7.93 -6.17
C GLN A 475 17.99 7.90 -5.05
N LEU A 476 16.77 7.47 -5.38
CA LEU A 476 15.70 7.33 -4.40
C LEU A 476 15.96 6.13 -3.50
N LYS A 477 15.30 6.09 -2.34
CA LYS A 477 15.39 4.95 -1.43
C LYS A 477 14.98 3.64 -2.09
N GLY A 478 13.92 3.67 -2.90
CA GLY A 478 13.33 2.46 -3.46
C GLY A 478 11.88 2.62 -3.87
N ALA A 479 11.13 1.53 -3.75
CA ALA A 479 9.70 1.47 -4.06
C ALA A 479 8.88 0.85 -2.93
N ILE A 480 7.64 1.32 -2.80
CA ILE A 480 6.57 0.55 -2.18
C ILE A 480 5.81 -0.23 -3.27
N MET A 481 5.25 -1.38 -2.93
CA MET A 481 4.38 -2.14 -3.83
C MET A 481 3.08 -2.53 -3.13
N TRP A 482 1.96 -2.18 -3.76
CA TRP A 482 0.61 -2.55 -3.34
C TRP A 482 -0.03 -3.51 -4.35
N SER A 483 -0.32 -4.77 -4.02
CA SER A 483 0.12 -5.51 -2.83
C SER A 483 0.70 -6.88 -3.20
N ALA A 484 1.39 -7.51 -2.28
CA ALA A 484 2.08 -8.77 -2.54
C ALA A 484 1.12 -9.91 -2.91
N ASP A 485 -0.08 -9.93 -2.31
CA ASP A 485 -1.11 -10.95 -2.53
C ASP A 485 -1.85 -10.83 -3.88
N THR A 486 -1.63 -9.72 -4.61
CA THR A 486 -2.15 -9.49 -5.96
C THR A 486 -1.13 -9.70 -7.06
N ASP A 487 0.16 -9.93 -6.73
CA ASP A 487 1.21 -10.31 -7.68
C ASP A 487 1.23 -11.83 -7.94
N LEU A 488 1.96 -12.23 -8.99
CA LEU A 488 2.33 -13.63 -9.23
C LEU A 488 3.43 -14.08 -8.26
N PRO A 489 3.54 -15.40 -7.98
CA PRO A 489 4.69 -15.96 -7.26
C PRO A 489 6.01 -15.48 -7.86
N VAL A 490 7.01 -15.16 -7.04
CA VAL A 490 8.32 -14.67 -7.50
C VAL A 490 9.05 -15.65 -8.44
N SER A 491 8.70 -16.94 -8.39
CA SER A 491 9.20 -17.97 -9.31
C SER A 491 8.65 -17.82 -10.73
N ASN A 492 7.57 -17.09 -10.93
CA ASN A 492 6.98 -16.78 -12.22
C ASN A 492 7.78 -15.64 -12.91
N PRO A 493 8.16 -15.81 -14.19
CA PRO A 493 8.91 -14.79 -14.92
C PRO A 493 8.19 -13.45 -15.08
N HIS A 494 6.87 -13.41 -14.94
CA HIS A 494 6.05 -12.19 -15.01
C HIS A 494 5.82 -11.54 -13.64
N SER A 495 6.31 -12.08 -12.52
CA SER A 495 6.15 -11.44 -11.20
C SER A 495 6.72 -10.03 -11.19
N LEU A 496 5.95 -9.06 -10.69
CA LEU A 496 6.41 -7.68 -10.54
C LEU A 496 7.49 -7.56 -9.46
N VAL A 497 7.40 -8.34 -8.39
CA VAL A 497 8.47 -8.43 -7.38
C VAL A 497 9.77 -8.94 -8.00
N ALA A 498 9.71 -9.99 -8.83
CA ALA A 498 10.88 -10.51 -9.53
C ALA A 498 11.43 -9.50 -10.55
N ALA A 499 10.55 -8.81 -11.29
CA ALA A 499 10.91 -7.76 -12.24
C ALA A 499 11.63 -6.60 -11.54
N TYR A 500 11.11 -6.13 -10.40
CA TYR A 500 11.74 -5.08 -9.62
C TYR A 500 13.13 -5.52 -9.15
N ARG A 501 13.25 -6.70 -8.52
CA ARG A 501 14.55 -7.15 -8.00
C ARG A 501 15.58 -7.42 -9.08
N SER A 502 15.19 -7.99 -10.22
CA SER A 502 16.12 -8.17 -11.34
C SER A 502 16.56 -6.83 -11.97
N GLY A 503 15.67 -5.83 -11.99
CA GLY A 503 16.01 -4.49 -12.49
C GLY A 503 16.87 -3.66 -11.51
N CYS A 504 16.67 -3.84 -10.20
CA CYS A 504 17.20 -2.98 -9.13
C CYS A 504 18.37 -3.58 -8.36
N GLN A 505 18.87 -4.75 -8.76
CA GLN A 505 20.10 -5.34 -8.24
C GLN A 505 21.36 -4.54 -8.57
#